data_AF-A0A6G2IDC1-F1
#
_entry.id   AF-A0A6G2IDC1-F1
#
_cell.length_a   1.000
_cell.length_b   1.000
_cell.length_c   1.000
_cell.angle_alpha   90.00
_cell.angle_beta   90.00
_cell.angle_gamma   90.00
#
_symmetry.space_group_name_H-M   'P 1'
#
loop_
_entity.id
_entity.type
_entity.pdbx_description
1 polymer ?
#
loop_
_entity_poly.entity_id
_entity_poly.type
_entity_poly.pdbx_seq_one_letter_code
_entity_poly.pdbx_strand_id
1 'polypeptide(L)'
;MEDPRPLVIDPAGRDIHGEAARIRERGPVTLVELPDGVEAWAVSAPELLKRLLTDPRVSKDPRQHWPRWINGGISPEWPLFTWVAVQNMFTAYGGEHRRLRTLVSTAFTARRTATLEPRVEEITKGLLDRVQEAGRRGQVVDLREQFCYPLPIRVISELFGLPEEQGAELRAVVDGIFHTSATPEEVTDIYARFYAALGELVALKRRSPGDDLTSALIAARDDEDGTRLSEQELLDTLVLMVSAGHETTVNLLDNAIHLLLAHPDQLAHVRGGIASWDDAIEEALRVEAPVASLPLRYAVEDLTMSDFGGPDGVVIRRGDAILAAYAAAGRHPDKYGDDAADFDVSRADKEHLAFGHGVHFCLGAPLGRLEARIALPALFDRFPGLRLAVKSTELEPVDSFISNGHRTLPVHLS
;
A
#
# COMPACT_ATOMS: atom_id res chain seq x y z
N MET A 1 22.03 -31.33 2.15
CA MET A 1 20.65 -30.86 1.97
C MET A 1 20.64 -30.13 0.65
N GLU A 2 19.78 -30.52 -0.29
CA GLU A 2 19.53 -29.69 -1.48
C GLU A 2 19.11 -28.31 -1.00
N ASP A 3 19.70 -27.28 -1.59
CA ASP A 3 19.26 -25.90 -1.39
C ASP A 3 17.81 -25.81 -1.92
N PRO A 4 16.81 -25.49 -1.08
CA PRO A 4 15.42 -25.50 -1.52
C PRO A 4 15.24 -24.48 -2.63
N ARG A 5 14.89 -24.96 -3.83
CA ARG A 5 14.59 -24.09 -4.99
C ARG A 5 13.60 -23.00 -4.59
N PRO A 6 13.86 -21.72 -4.95
CA PRO A 6 13.00 -20.62 -4.56
C PRO A 6 11.56 -20.84 -5.06
N LEU A 7 10.58 -20.37 -4.27
CA LEU A 7 9.20 -20.27 -4.74
C LEU A 7 9.10 -19.07 -5.68
N VAL A 8 8.74 -19.28 -6.94
CA VAL A 8 8.58 -18.19 -7.92
C VAL A 8 7.27 -17.47 -7.63
N ILE A 9 7.36 -16.16 -7.40
CA ILE A 9 6.22 -15.26 -7.21
C ILE A 9 5.55 -15.01 -8.56
N ASP A 10 4.22 -15.07 -8.62
CA ASP A 10 3.47 -14.67 -9.81
C ASP A 10 3.47 -13.13 -9.93
N PRO A 11 4.17 -12.54 -10.91
CA PRO A 11 4.29 -11.08 -11.00
C PRO A 11 2.95 -10.39 -11.25
N ALA A 12 1.95 -11.11 -11.75
CA ALA A 12 0.60 -10.58 -11.98
C ALA A 12 -0.32 -10.73 -10.75
N GLY A 13 0.11 -11.39 -9.68
CA GLY A 13 -0.68 -11.53 -8.45
C GLY A 13 -2.03 -12.21 -8.62
N ARG A 14 -2.17 -13.19 -9.53
CA ARG A 14 -3.49 -13.78 -9.88
C ARG A 14 -4.15 -14.55 -8.73
N ASP A 15 -3.38 -14.95 -7.73
CA ASP A 15 -3.85 -15.70 -6.56
C ASP A 15 -2.99 -15.35 -5.33
N ILE A 16 -3.11 -14.10 -4.85
CA ILE A 16 -2.34 -13.56 -3.71
C ILE A 16 -2.46 -14.47 -2.48
N HIS A 17 -3.66 -14.94 -2.15
CA HIS A 17 -3.87 -15.74 -0.93
C HIS A 17 -3.42 -17.19 -1.08
N GLY A 18 -3.58 -17.80 -2.26
CA GLY A 18 -3.00 -19.11 -2.52
C GLY A 18 -1.47 -19.06 -2.58
N GLU A 19 -0.87 -17.99 -3.11
CA GLU A 19 0.57 -17.77 -3.02
C GLU A 19 1.04 -17.56 -1.59
N ALA A 20 0.33 -16.75 -0.81
CA ALA A 20 0.59 -16.56 0.61
C ALA A 20 0.51 -17.88 1.40
N ALA A 21 -0.45 -18.76 1.07
CA ALA A 21 -0.53 -20.10 1.65
C ALA A 21 0.69 -20.95 1.28
N ARG A 22 1.09 -20.98 0.00
CA ARG A 22 2.31 -21.68 -0.46
C ARG A 22 3.58 -21.17 0.23
N ILE A 23 3.67 -19.86 0.51
CA ILE A 23 4.77 -19.27 1.28
C ILE A 23 4.75 -19.80 2.72
N ARG A 24 3.59 -19.82 3.40
CA ARG A 24 3.45 -20.32 4.78
C ARG A 24 3.73 -21.82 4.89
N GLU A 25 3.30 -22.62 3.92
CA GLU A 25 3.53 -24.08 3.88
C GLU A 25 5.03 -24.45 3.84
N ARG A 26 5.87 -23.57 3.26
CA ARG A 26 7.33 -23.74 3.24
C ARG A 26 8.02 -23.27 4.52
N GLY A 27 7.29 -22.60 5.40
CA GLY A 27 7.77 -22.11 6.69
C GLY A 27 7.59 -20.61 6.89
N PRO A 28 8.00 -20.10 8.06
CA PRO A 28 7.86 -18.69 8.43
C PRO A 28 8.81 -17.75 7.69
N VAL A 29 9.87 -18.31 7.06
CA VAL A 29 10.90 -17.63 6.27
C VAL A 29 11.20 -18.49 5.05
N THR A 30 10.79 -18.02 3.87
CA THR A 30 10.79 -18.81 2.64
C THR A 30 11.59 -18.09 1.57
N LEU A 31 12.54 -18.79 0.93
CA LEU A 31 13.25 -18.25 -0.22
C LEU A 31 12.30 -18.14 -1.42
N VAL A 32 12.19 -16.95 -1.99
CA VAL A 32 11.33 -16.64 -3.14
C VAL A 32 12.14 -16.02 -4.28
N GLU A 33 11.64 -16.19 -5.50
CA GLU A 33 12.17 -15.55 -6.70
C GLU A 33 11.15 -14.50 -7.19
N LEU A 34 11.60 -13.26 -7.27
CA LEU A 34 10.89 -12.09 -7.80
C LEU A 34 11.15 -11.97 -9.32
N PRO A 35 10.46 -11.06 -10.04
CA PRO A 35 10.73 -10.82 -11.46
C PRO A 35 12.23 -10.64 -11.77
N ASP A 36 12.66 -11.13 -12.94
CA ASP A 36 14.06 -11.11 -13.42
C ASP A 36 15.06 -11.88 -12.53
N GLY A 37 14.59 -12.92 -11.84
CA GLY A 37 15.46 -13.84 -11.08
C GLY A 37 16.10 -13.18 -9.86
N VAL A 38 15.40 -12.22 -9.24
CA VAL A 38 15.86 -11.56 -8.01
C VAL A 38 15.37 -12.38 -6.82
N GLU A 39 16.29 -12.97 -6.08
CA GLU A 39 15.96 -13.75 -4.88
C GLU A 39 15.73 -12.85 -3.66
N ALA A 40 14.78 -13.24 -2.80
CA ALA A 40 14.53 -12.62 -1.51
C ALA A 40 13.99 -13.65 -0.50
N TRP A 41 14.15 -13.38 0.79
CA TRP A 41 13.50 -14.13 1.86
C TRP A 41 12.12 -13.52 2.16
N ALA A 42 11.05 -14.21 1.80
CA ALA A 42 9.69 -13.84 2.19
C ALA A 42 9.43 -14.25 3.64
N VAL A 43 9.07 -13.28 4.49
CA VAL A 43 8.75 -13.52 5.90
C VAL A 43 7.24 -13.41 6.09
N SER A 44 6.63 -14.53 6.47
CA SER A 44 5.17 -14.69 6.57
C SER A 44 4.68 -14.73 8.02
N ALA A 45 5.51 -15.12 8.98
CA ALA A 45 5.13 -15.19 10.39
C ALA A 45 5.03 -13.78 11.01
N PRO A 46 3.88 -13.37 11.59
CA PRO A 46 3.66 -12.00 12.05
C PRO A 46 4.65 -11.52 13.12
N GLU A 47 4.90 -12.33 14.16
CA GLU A 47 5.77 -11.95 15.27
C GLU A 47 7.24 -11.89 14.86
N LEU A 48 7.68 -12.80 14.00
CA LEU A 48 9.01 -12.77 13.41
C LEU A 48 9.19 -11.52 12.53
N LEU A 49 8.20 -11.23 11.68
CA LEU A 49 8.22 -10.06 10.81
C LEU A 49 8.30 -8.76 11.63
N LYS A 50 7.49 -8.59 12.69
CA LYS A 50 7.57 -7.42 13.58
C LYS A 50 8.97 -7.20 14.16
N ARG A 51 9.61 -8.28 14.63
CA ARG A 51 10.97 -8.22 15.19
C ARG A 51 11.97 -7.77 14.12
N LEU A 52 11.91 -8.33 12.91
CA LEU A 52 12.75 -7.88 11.80
C LEU A 52 12.46 -6.44 11.38
N LEU A 53 11.21 -5.99 11.38
CA LEU A 53 10.83 -4.61 11.02
C LEU A 53 11.33 -3.55 12.02
N THR A 54 11.71 -3.97 13.23
CA THR A 54 12.21 -3.10 14.31
C THR A 54 13.70 -3.27 14.60
N ASP A 55 14.33 -4.34 14.11
CA ASP A 55 15.74 -4.60 14.32
C ASP A 55 16.60 -3.65 13.45
N PRO A 56 17.58 -2.93 14.05
CA PRO A 56 18.43 -2.02 13.32
C PRO A 56 19.28 -2.74 12.26
N ARG A 57 19.50 -4.04 12.33
CA ARG A 57 20.26 -4.83 11.35
C ARG A 57 19.45 -5.17 10.09
N VAL A 58 18.21 -4.70 9.99
CA VAL A 58 17.36 -4.85 8.81
C VAL A 58 17.16 -3.48 8.16
N SER A 59 17.87 -3.26 7.06
CA SER A 59 17.86 -2.02 6.29
C SER A 59 16.71 -1.95 5.28
N LYS A 60 16.42 -0.75 4.77
CA LYS A 60 15.67 -0.50 3.54
C LYS A 60 16.51 0.18 2.44
N ASP A 61 17.80 0.41 2.70
CA ASP A 61 18.69 1.12 1.77
C ASP A 61 19.50 0.15 0.89
N PRO A 62 19.12 0.01 -0.39
CA PRO A 62 19.85 -0.87 -1.29
C PRO A 62 21.26 -0.37 -1.62
N ARG A 63 21.49 0.95 -1.55
CA ARG A 63 22.78 1.57 -1.89
C ARG A 63 23.85 1.23 -0.87
N GLN A 64 23.44 0.95 0.37
CA GLN A 64 24.35 0.58 1.45
C GLN A 64 24.44 -0.93 1.65
N HIS A 65 23.31 -1.64 1.51
CA HIS A 65 23.20 -3.00 2.03
C HIS A 65 22.74 -4.05 1.02
N TRP A 66 22.58 -3.73 -0.27
CA TRP A 66 22.22 -4.74 -1.27
C TRP A 66 23.30 -4.90 -2.35
N PRO A 67 24.12 -5.96 -2.29
CA PRO A 67 25.20 -6.18 -3.25
C PRO A 67 24.75 -6.19 -4.71
N ARG A 68 23.56 -6.73 -5.00
CA ARG A 68 23.03 -6.76 -6.37
C ARG A 68 22.78 -5.35 -6.92
N TRP A 69 22.29 -4.43 -6.09
CA TRP A 69 22.17 -3.01 -6.47
C TRP A 69 23.55 -2.35 -6.60
N ILE A 70 24.40 -2.50 -5.58
CA ILE A 70 25.73 -1.87 -5.51
C ILE A 70 26.59 -2.24 -6.73
N ASN A 71 26.48 -3.48 -7.21
CA ASN A 71 27.23 -3.99 -8.34
C ASN A 71 26.55 -3.73 -9.71
N GLY A 72 25.46 -2.97 -9.75
CA GLY A 72 24.74 -2.64 -10.99
C GLY A 72 23.96 -3.83 -11.60
N GLY A 73 23.61 -4.82 -10.79
CA GLY A 73 22.87 -6.02 -11.21
C GLY A 73 21.35 -5.87 -11.22
N ILE A 74 20.83 -4.64 -11.09
CA ILE A 74 19.41 -4.30 -11.17
C ILE A 74 19.22 -3.31 -12.31
N SER A 75 18.43 -3.70 -13.31
CA SER A 75 18.11 -2.86 -14.46
C SER A 75 17.08 -1.78 -14.08
N PRO A 76 17.18 -0.55 -14.62
CA PRO A 76 16.09 0.43 -14.58
C PRO A 76 14.78 -0.06 -15.20
N GLU A 77 14.85 -1.08 -16.05
CA GLU A 77 13.70 -1.73 -16.69
C GLU A 77 13.02 -2.78 -15.81
N TRP A 78 13.58 -3.08 -14.63
CA TRP A 78 13.00 -4.05 -13.71
C TRP A 78 11.65 -3.54 -13.20
N PRO A 79 10.56 -4.33 -13.22
CA PRO A 79 9.23 -3.88 -12.78
C PRO A 79 9.17 -3.36 -11.35
N LEU A 80 10.13 -3.76 -10.49
CA LEU A 80 10.22 -3.30 -9.10
C LEU A 80 11.27 -2.20 -8.89
N PHE A 81 11.81 -1.61 -9.96
CA PHE A 81 12.91 -0.64 -9.86
C PHE A 81 12.56 0.54 -8.95
N THR A 82 11.39 1.15 -9.13
CA THR A 82 10.94 2.31 -8.32
C THR A 82 10.82 1.99 -6.83
N TRP A 83 10.51 0.75 -6.45
CA TRP A 83 10.38 0.30 -5.07
C TRP A 83 11.71 0.29 -4.30
N VAL A 84 12.84 0.29 -5.02
CA VAL A 84 14.19 0.27 -4.43
C VAL A 84 15.01 1.51 -4.82
N ALA A 85 14.73 2.11 -5.98
CA ALA A 85 15.55 3.16 -6.58
C ALA A 85 15.24 4.56 -6.06
N VAL A 86 14.08 4.81 -5.44
CA VAL A 86 13.79 6.13 -4.89
C VAL A 86 14.76 6.51 -3.76
N GLN A 87 14.94 7.81 -3.52
CA GLN A 87 15.75 8.44 -2.46
C GLN A 87 14.84 9.24 -1.55
N ASN A 88 14.12 8.54 -0.68
CA ASN A 88 13.18 9.17 0.26
C ASN A 88 13.13 8.35 1.55
N MET A 89 12.23 8.69 2.47
CA MET A 89 12.07 7.95 3.74
C MET A 89 11.63 6.48 3.58
N PHE A 90 11.17 6.04 2.41
CA PHE A 90 10.82 4.63 2.18
C PHE A 90 12.05 3.74 2.04
N THR A 91 13.08 4.20 1.32
CA THR A 91 14.32 3.46 1.04
C THR A 91 15.51 3.93 1.88
N ALA A 92 15.38 5.02 2.64
CA ALA A 92 16.45 5.46 3.53
C ALA A 92 16.59 4.57 4.77
N TYR A 93 17.77 4.62 5.38
CA TYR A 93 18.11 3.83 6.58
C TYR A 93 18.83 4.70 7.63
N GLY A 94 18.72 4.31 8.90
CA GLY A 94 19.43 4.95 10.01
C GLY A 94 19.11 6.44 10.17
N GLY A 95 20.17 7.27 10.25
CA GLY A 95 20.05 8.71 10.42
C GLY A 95 19.31 9.41 9.27
N GLU A 96 19.54 8.95 8.03
CA GLU A 96 18.92 9.54 6.84
C GLU A 96 17.41 9.31 6.80
N HIS A 97 16.96 8.11 7.21
CA HIS A 97 15.53 7.85 7.38
C HIS A 97 14.90 8.84 8.37
N ARG A 98 15.57 9.07 9.52
CA ARG A 98 15.07 10.00 10.53
C ARG A 98 15.01 11.43 9.98
N ARG A 99 16.03 11.89 9.26
CA ARG A 99 16.07 13.22 8.62
C ARG A 99 14.90 13.38 7.65
N LEU A 100 14.79 12.49 6.67
CA LEU A 100 13.77 12.57 5.62
C LEU A 100 12.35 12.44 6.19
N ARG A 101 12.12 11.49 7.10
CA ARG A 101 10.81 11.31 7.73
C ARG A 101 10.39 12.52 8.55
N THR A 102 11.32 13.19 9.24
CA THR A 102 11.01 14.37 10.06
C THR A 102 10.54 15.54 9.20
N LEU A 103 11.19 15.77 8.05
CA LEU A 103 10.79 16.81 7.09
C LEU A 103 9.37 16.59 6.60
N VAL A 104 9.03 15.35 6.21
CA VAL A 104 7.68 15.03 5.72
C VAL A 104 6.64 15.08 6.85
N SER A 105 6.95 14.51 8.02
CA SER A 105 6.00 14.44 9.14
C SER A 105 5.64 15.82 9.71
N THR A 106 6.56 16.78 9.62
CA THR A 106 6.30 18.17 10.04
C THR A 106 5.25 18.85 9.16
N ALA A 107 5.17 18.46 7.89
CA ALA A 107 4.19 18.98 6.96
C ALA A 107 2.90 18.12 6.90
N PHE A 108 3.02 16.80 7.04
CA PHE A 108 1.90 15.84 7.11
C PHE A 108 1.51 15.57 8.58
N THR A 109 0.90 16.56 9.23
CA THR A 109 0.52 16.46 10.65
C THR A 109 -0.88 15.85 10.83
N ALA A 110 -1.13 15.28 12.01
CA ALA A 110 -2.47 14.84 12.41
C ALA A 110 -3.51 15.97 12.34
N ARG A 111 -3.09 17.20 12.66
CA ARG A 111 -3.95 18.39 12.53
C ARG A 111 -4.34 18.64 11.07
N ARG A 112 -3.39 18.60 10.13
CA ARG A 112 -3.66 18.77 8.70
C ARG A 112 -4.54 17.64 8.17
N THR A 113 -4.37 16.42 8.67
CA THR A 113 -5.26 15.28 8.36
C THR A 113 -6.69 15.54 8.85
N ALA A 114 -6.87 15.97 10.09
CA ALA A 114 -8.20 16.27 10.64
C ALA A 114 -8.90 17.42 9.91
N THR A 115 -8.16 18.41 9.39
CA THR A 115 -8.76 19.49 8.59
C THR A 115 -9.28 19.02 7.23
N LEU A 116 -8.90 17.84 6.75
CA LEU A 116 -9.42 17.25 5.51
C LEU A 116 -10.78 16.56 5.71
N GLU A 117 -11.20 16.27 6.94
CA GLU A 117 -12.45 15.55 7.21
C GLU A 117 -13.68 16.17 6.51
N PRO A 118 -13.98 17.48 6.65
CA PRO A 118 -15.12 18.09 5.94
C PRO A 118 -15.00 17.98 4.42
N ARG A 119 -13.77 17.95 3.91
CA ARG A 119 -13.51 17.88 2.47
C ARG A 119 -13.69 16.45 1.95
N VAL A 120 -13.26 15.46 2.70
CA VAL A 120 -13.49 14.03 2.42
C VAL A 120 -15.00 13.73 2.44
N GLU A 121 -15.75 14.30 3.38
CA GLU A 121 -17.22 14.21 3.41
C GLU A 121 -17.87 14.79 2.15
N GLU A 122 -17.43 15.98 1.71
CA GLU A 122 -17.93 16.63 0.50
C GLU A 122 -17.64 15.80 -0.76
N ILE A 123 -16.39 15.33 -0.92
CA ILE A 123 -15.97 14.49 -2.05
C ILE A 123 -16.79 13.20 -2.04
N THR A 124 -16.93 12.55 -0.89
CA THR A 124 -17.71 11.32 -0.71
C THR A 124 -19.16 11.53 -1.15
N LYS A 125 -19.81 12.60 -0.67
CA LYS A 125 -21.19 12.92 -1.06
C LYS A 125 -21.33 13.12 -2.57
N GLY A 126 -20.44 13.90 -3.18
CA GLY A 126 -20.47 14.14 -4.62
C GLY A 126 -20.21 12.87 -5.44
N LEU A 127 -19.40 11.94 -4.94
CA LEU A 127 -19.19 10.62 -5.54
C LEU A 127 -20.44 9.75 -5.45
N LEU A 128 -21.08 9.69 -4.29
CA LEU A 128 -22.32 8.93 -4.10
C LEU A 128 -23.44 9.44 -5.01
N ASP A 129 -23.54 10.75 -5.23
CA ASP A 129 -24.49 11.32 -6.19
C ASP A 129 -24.21 10.86 -7.63
N ARG A 130 -22.92 10.73 -8.02
CA ARG A 130 -22.51 10.18 -9.33
C ARG A 130 -22.77 8.69 -9.45
N VAL A 131 -22.47 7.91 -8.40
CA VAL A 131 -22.79 6.48 -8.33
C VAL A 131 -24.30 6.27 -8.51
N GLN A 132 -25.12 7.04 -7.79
CA GLN A 132 -26.58 6.98 -7.89
C GLN A 132 -27.08 7.31 -9.31
N GLU A 133 -26.48 8.30 -9.98
CA GLU A 133 -26.78 8.60 -11.38
C GLU A 133 -26.43 7.43 -12.31
N ALA A 134 -25.23 6.87 -12.17
CA ALA A 134 -24.74 5.78 -13.00
C ALA A 134 -25.56 4.49 -12.84
N GLY A 135 -26.11 4.23 -11.64
CA GLY A 135 -26.94 3.06 -11.38
C GLY A 135 -28.43 3.24 -11.69
N ARG A 136 -28.83 4.38 -12.27
CA ARG A 136 -30.23 4.62 -12.65
C ARG A 136 -30.76 3.50 -13.54
N ARG A 137 -32.06 3.24 -13.42
CA ARG A 137 -32.75 2.17 -14.16
C ARG A 137 -32.18 0.76 -13.89
N GLY A 138 -31.51 0.56 -12.74
CA GLY A 138 -30.97 -0.73 -12.33
C GLY A 138 -29.69 -1.14 -13.05
N GLN A 139 -28.98 -0.19 -13.66
CA GLN A 139 -27.70 -0.42 -14.31
C GLN A 139 -26.65 -0.90 -13.29
N VAL A 140 -25.79 -1.82 -13.75
CA VAL A 140 -24.62 -2.24 -12.97
C VAL A 140 -23.62 -1.09 -12.95
N VAL A 141 -23.11 -0.78 -11.76
CA VAL A 141 -22.10 0.26 -11.56
C VAL A 141 -20.81 -0.42 -11.13
N ASP A 142 -19.69 -0.02 -11.71
CA ASP A 142 -18.38 -0.36 -11.16
C ASP A 142 -18.03 0.61 -10.03
N LEU A 143 -18.12 0.15 -8.78
CA LEU A 143 -17.78 0.98 -7.61
C LEU A 143 -16.30 1.29 -7.51
N ARG A 144 -15.42 0.46 -8.08
CA ARG A 144 -14.00 0.77 -8.08
C ARG A 144 -13.78 2.06 -8.86
N GLU A 145 -14.24 2.09 -10.10
CA GLU A 145 -14.10 3.24 -11.00
C GLU A 145 -14.88 4.48 -10.54
N GLN A 146 -16.09 4.31 -10.01
CA GLN A 146 -16.98 5.43 -9.71
C GLN A 146 -16.82 5.98 -8.28
N PHE A 147 -16.23 5.22 -7.35
CA PHE A 147 -16.18 5.57 -5.94
C PHE A 147 -14.82 5.32 -5.28
N CYS A 148 -14.31 4.08 -5.30
CA CYS A 148 -13.10 3.71 -4.57
C CYS A 148 -11.86 4.37 -5.14
N TYR A 149 -11.78 4.49 -6.47
CA TYR A 149 -10.68 5.13 -7.18
C TYR A 149 -10.73 6.66 -7.03
N PRO A 150 -11.86 7.34 -7.33
CA PRO A 150 -11.83 8.80 -7.39
C PRO A 150 -11.79 9.49 -6.02
N LEU A 151 -12.16 8.80 -4.92
CA LEU A 151 -12.09 9.40 -3.57
C LEU A 151 -10.62 9.68 -3.16
N PRO A 152 -9.72 8.68 -3.06
CA PRO A 152 -8.38 8.93 -2.53
C PRO A 152 -7.54 9.78 -3.46
N ILE A 153 -7.70 9.64 -4.79
CA ILE A 153 -6.94 10.48 -5.73
C ILE A 153 -7.30 11.96 -5.60
N ARG A 154 -8.56 12.31 -5.28
CA ARG A 154 -8.97 13.69 -5.06
C ARG A 154 -8.44 14.23 -3.74
N VAL A 155 -8.54 13.44 -2.68
CA VAL A 155 -8.02 13.81 -1.35
C VAL A 155 -6.52 14.05 -1.40
N ILE A 156 -5.74 13.13 -2.00
CA ILE A 156 -4.29 13.29 -2.13
C ILE A 156 -3.94 14.44 -3.08
N SER A 157 -4.69 14.63 -4.17
CA SER A 157 -4.44 15.74 -5.10
C SER A 157 -4.60 17.09 -4.43
N GLU A 158 -5.65 17.28 -3.63
CA GLU A 158 -5.85 18.51 -2.89
C GLU A 158 -4.77 18.73 -1.82
N LEU A 159 -4.41 17.67 -1.08
CA LEU A 159 -3.37 17.75 -0.06
C LEU A 159 -2.01 18.15 -0.65
N PHE A 160 -1.68 17.67 -1.85
CA PHE A 160 -0.43 17.97 -2.56
C PHE A 160 -0.53 19.17 -3.50
N GLY A 161 -1.72 19.78 -3.62
CA GLY A 161 -1.95 20.92 -4.48
C GLY A 161 -1.83 20.61 -5.97
N LEU A 162 -2.11 19.37 -6.37
CA LEU A 162 -2.16 18.93 -7.76
C LEU A 162 -3.39 19.55 -8.46
N PRO A 163 -3.25 20.10 -9.69
CA PRO A 163 -4.38 20.57 -10.48
C PRO A 163 -5.36 19.43 -10.81
N GLU A 164 -6.66 19.70 -10.73
CA GLU A 164 -7.72 18.70 -11.04
C GLU A 164 -7.59 18.14 -12.47
N GLU A 165 -7.14 18.96 -13.42
CA GLU A 165 -6.96 18.60 -14.83
C GLU A 165 -5.89 17.52 -15.06
N GLN A 166 -5.01 17.27 -14.08
CA GLN A 166 -3.93 16.27 -14.17
C GLN A 166 -4.31 14.89 -13.61
N GLY A 167 -5.54 14.71 -13.09
CA GLY A 167 -5.94 13.48 -12.39
C GLY A 167 -5.85 12.20 -13.22
N ALA A 168 -6.11 12.26 -14.54
CA ALA A 168 -6.04 11.09 -15.41
C ALA A 168 -4.59 10.68 -15.77
N GLU A 169 -3.70 11.64 -15.90
CA GLU A 169 -2.28 11.35 -16.11
C GLU A 169 -1.67 10.79 -14.81
N LEU A 170 -1.98 11.44 -13.68
CA LEU A 170 -1.53 10.97 -12.37
C LEU A 170 -1.99 9.55 -12.09
N ARG A 171 -3.24 9.23 -12.45
CA ARG A 171 -3.76 7.87 -12.44
C ARG A 171 -2.86 6.90 -13.19
N ALA A 172 -2.68 7.14 -14.49
CA ALA A 172 -1.98 6.20 -15.36
C ALA A 172 -0.56 5.89 -14.84
N VAL A 173 0.10 6.91 -14.29
CA VAL A 173 1.46 6.76 -13.80
C VAL A 173 1.52 6.10 -12.42
N VAL A 174 0.56 6.37 -11.52
CA VAL A 174 0.47 5.64 -10.24
C VAL A 174 0.13 4.17 -10.48
N ASP A 175 -0.87 3.87 -11.31
CA ASP A 175 -1.24 2.48 -11.67
C ASP A 175 -0.02 1.74 -12.23
N GLY A 176 0.78 2.42 -13.06
CA GLY A 176 2.01 1.89 -13.62
C GLY A 176 3.09 1.49 -12.61
N ILE A 177 3.22 2.21 -11.48
CA ILE A 177 4.19 1.88 -10.41
C ILE A 177 3.86 0.56 -9.71
N PHE A 178 2.56 0.24 -9.63
CA PHE A 178 2.07 -0.97 -8.98
C PHE A 178 1.89 -2.15 -9.93
N HIS A 179 1.99 -1.96 -11.25
CA HIS A 179 1.91 -3.03 -12.24
C HIS A 179 3.20 -3.87 -12.26
N THR A 180 3.25 -4.93 -11.44
CA THR A 180 4.48 -5.73 -11.24
C THR A 180 4.76 -6.75 -12.34
N SER A 181 3.86 -6.89 -13.31
CA SER A 181 4.04 -7.65 -14.55
C SER A 181 4.29 -6.78 -15.79
N ALA A 182 4.54 -5.48 -15.60
CA ALA A 182 4.82 -4.55 -16.69
C ALA A 182 6.05 -4.97 -17.51
N THR A 183 6.01 -4.67 -18.81
CA THR A 183 7.15 -4.84 -19.71
C THR A 183 8.23 -3.78 -19.46
N PRO A 184 9.50 -4.04 -19.81
CA PRO A 184 10.59 -3.06 -19.75
C PRO A 184 10.27 -1.68 -20.34
N GLU A 185 9.57 -1.66 -21.48
CA GLU A 185 9.18 -0.43 -22.18
C GLU A 185 8.15 0.36 -21.37
N GLU A 186 7.12 -0.32 -20.84
CA GLU A 186 6.11 0.30 -19.97
C GLU A 186 6.76 0.88 -18.71
N VAL A 187 7.65 0.14 -18.05
CA VAL A 187 8.36 0.59 -16.85
C VAL A 187 9.12 1.90 -17.13
N THR A 188 9.83 1.96 -18.24
CA THR A 188 10.62 3.14 -18.63
C THR A 188 9.73 4.34 -18.98
N ASP A 189 8.62 4.12 -19.71
CA ASP A 189 7.66 5.17 -20.06
C ASP A 189 6.98 5.76 -18.81
N ILE A 190 6.46 4.90 -17.93
CA ILE A 190 5.82 5.29 -16.66
C ILE A 190 6.78 6.13 -15.83
N TYR A 191 8.03 5.68 -15.69
CA TYR A 191 9.05 6.41 -14.96
C TYR A 191 9.29 7.81 -15.54
N ALA A 192 9.51 7.92 -16.85
CA ALA A 192 9.76 9.20 -17.51
C ALA A 192 8.58 10.18 -17.35
N ARG A 193 7.35 9.70 -17.55
CA ARG A 193 6.12 10.50 -17.42
C ARG A 193 5.90 10.99 -15.99
N PHE A 194 6.19 10.15 -14.99
CA PHE A 194 6.01 10.56 -13.59
C PHE A 194 6.92 11.71 -13.19
N TYR A 195 8.21 11.57 -13.48
CA TYR A 195 9.18 12.60 -13.12
C TYR A 195 8.97 13.88 -13.93
N ALA A 196 8.48 13.80 -15.16
CA ALA A 196 8.06 14.97 -15.93
C ALA A 196 6.90 15.70 -15.24
N ALA A 197 5.81 14.98 -14.91
CA ALA A 197 4.63 15.57 -14.26
C ALA A 197 4.96 16.17 -12.88
N LEU A 198 5.75 15.47 -12.06
CA LEU A 198 6.19 16.00 -10.76
C LEU A 198 7.14 17.18 -10.89
N GLY A 199 8.02 17.17 -11.90
CA GLY A 199 8.88 18.30 -12.22
C GLY A 199 8.08 19.56 -12.58
N GLU A 200 7.02 19.42 -13.38
CA GLU A 200 6.10 20.50 -13.71
C GLU A 200 5.36 21.02 -12.47
N LEU A 201 4.87 20.12 -11.60
CA LEU A 201 4.24 20.49 -10.33
C LEU A 201 5.18 21.29 -9.44
N VAL A 202 6.42 20.81 -9.24
CA VAL A 202 7.41 21.51 -8.43
C VAL A 202 7.71 22.89 -9.03
N ALA A 203 7.88 23.00 -10.35
CA ALA A 203 8.10 24.27 -11.01
C ALA A 203 6.91 25.23 -10.85
N LEU A 204 5.68 24.73 -10.93
CA LEU A 204 4.46 25.49 -10.69
C LEU A 204 4.41 26.01 -9.24
N LYS A 205 4.61 25.13 -8.25
CA LYS A 205 4.55 25.47 -6.82
C LYS A 205 5.67 26.40 -6.37
N ARG A 206 6.82 26.39 -7.05
CA ARG A 206 7.87 27.40 -6.85
C ARG A 206 7.44 28.80 -7.31
N ARG A 207 6.68 28.90 -8.42
CA ARG A 207 6.19 30.18 -8.95
C ARG A 207 4.96 30.70 -8.20
N SER A 208 4.10 29.81 -7.74
CA SER A 208 2.87 30.14 -7.02
C SER A 208 2.68 29.17 -5.84
N PRO A 209 3.36 29.38 -4.71
CA PRO A 209 3.19 28.57 -3.52
C PRO A 209 1.76 28.62 -2.99
N GLY A 210 1.26 27.49 -2.50
CA GLY A 210 -0.06 27.36 -1.86
C GLY A 210 0.04 26.82 -0.43
N ASP A 211 -1.11 26.66 0.22
CA ASP A 211 -1.21 25.92 1.49
C ASP A 211 -1.34 24.41 1.24
N ASP A 212 -0.35 23.85 0.58
CA ASP A 212 -0.29 22.44 0.21
C ASP A 212 1.05 21.81 0.62
N LEU A 213 1.04 20.47 0.66
CA LEU A 213 2.20 19.70 1.12
C LEU A 213 3.40 19.84 0.17
N THR A 214 3.17 20.02 -1.13
CA THR A 214 4.27 20.23 -2.10
C THR A 214 4.98 21.55 -1.82
N SER A 215 4.23 22.64 -1.63
CA SER A 215 4.79 23.94 -1.22
C SER A 215 5.51 23.87 0.12
N ALA A 216 4.97 23.13 1.10
CA ALA A 216 5.64 22.94 2.40
C ALA A 216 6.97 22.17 2.26
N LEU A 217 7.02 21.12 1.44
CA LEU A 217 8.24 20.35 1.19
C LEU A 217 9.29 21.16 0.39
N ILE A 218 8.86 22.01 -0.54
CA ILE A 218 9.74 22.96 -1.23
C ILE A 218 10.33 23.96 -0.23
N ALA A 219 9.51 24.53 0.65
CA ALA A 219 9.99 25.47 1.67
C ALA A 219 10.98 24.82 2.65
N ALA A 220 10.72 23.58 3.09
CA ALA A 220 11.61 22.81 3.96
C ALA A 220 12.99 22.53 3.32
N ARG A 221 13.07 22.53 1.99
CA ARG A 221 14.34 22.46 1.27
C ARG A 221 15.10 23.78 1.25
N ASP A 222 14.42 24.91 1.24
CA ASP A 222 15.07 26.22 1.08
C ASP A 222 15.55 26.82 2.42
N ASP A 223 15.21 26.21 3.57
CA ASP A 223 15.56 26.67 4.93
C ASP A 223 17.04 26.42 5.31
N GLU A 224 17.73 27.36 5.97
CA GLU A 224 19.21 27.42 6.11
C GLU A 224 19.85 26.41 7.10
N ASP A 225 19.06 25.65 7.86
CA ASP A 225 19.53 24.84 9.00
C ASP A 225 20.11 23.45 8.65
N GLY A 226 20.61 23.25 7.43
CA GLY A 226 21.44 22.08 7.08
C GLY A 226 20.74 20.70 7.02
N THR A 227 19.41 20.66 7.10
CA THR A 227 18.58 19.43 7.05
C THR A 227 17.71 19.33 5.79
N ARG A 228 18.15 19.95 4.69
CA ARG A 228 17.38 20.15 3.45
C ARG A 228 17.10 18.85 2.68
N LEU A 229 16.00 18.82 1.92
CA LEU A 229 15.82 17.85 0.83
C LEU A 229 16.70 18.25 -0.38
N SER A 230 17.34 17.29 -1.03
CA SER A 230 17.86 17.51 -2.40
C SER A 230 16.71 17.62 -3.42
N GLU A 231 17.00 17.98 -4.68
CA GLU A 231 15.97 17.93 -5.75
C GLU A 231 15.44 16.52 -5.95
N GLN A 232 16.35 15.55 -5.97
CA GLN A 232 15.98 14.15 -6.12
C GLN A 232 15.15 13.67 -4.93
N GLU A 233 15.54 14.04 -3.70
CA GLU A 233 14.80 13.66 -2.50
C GLU A 233 13.40 14.27 -2.46
N LEU A 234 13.25 15.51 -2.93
CA LEU A 234 11.95 16.16 -3.07
C LEU A 234 11.05 15.40 -4.06
N LEU A 235 11.54 15.16 -5.29
CA LEU A 235 10.79 14.45 -6.33
C LEU A 235 10.44 13.04 -5.86
N ASP A 236 11.39 12.29 -5.33
CA ASP A 236 11.18 10.93 -4.85
C ASP A 236 10.22 10.88 -3.66
N THR A 237 10.22 11.91 -2.81
CA THR A 237 9.23 12.03 -1.73
C THR A 237 7.83 12.27 -2.28
N LEU A 238 7.67 13.08 -3.32
CA LEU A 238 6.38 13.28 -4.00
C LEU A 238 5.92 11.98 -4.68
N VAL A 239 6.82 11.25 -5.34
CA VAL A 239 6.57 9.91 -5.90
C VAL A 239 5.97 9.01 -4.82
N LEU A 240 6.65 8.88 -3.68
CA LEU A 240 6.20 8.05 -2.56
C LEU A 240 4.82 8.46 -2.07
N MET A 241 4.63 9.74 -1.78
CA MET A 241 3.41 10.16 -1.10
C MET A 241 2.17 10.10 -2.00
N VAL A 242 2.31 10.46 -3.28
CA VAL A 242 1.19 10.44 -4.22
C VAL A 242 0.82 9.01 -4.60
N SER A 243 1.81 8.14 -4.87
CA SER A 243 1.54 6.73 -5.19
C SER A 243 1.01 5.95 -3.98
N ALA A 244 1.66 6.06 -2.82
CA ALA A 244 1.27 5.29 -1.63
C ALA A 244 -0.06 5.75 -1.03
N GLY A 245 -0.38 7.05 -1.08
CA GLY A 245 -1.62 7.60 -0.54
C GLY A 245 -2.87 7.30 -1.38
N HIS A 246 -2.68 6.90 -2.63
CA HIS A 246 -3.75 6.64 -3.58
C HIS A 246 -4.10 5.15 -3.65
N GLU A 247 -3.27 4.33 -4.30
CA GLU A 247 -3.58 2.92 -4.65
C GLU A 247 -3.96 2.07 -3.43
N THR A 248 -3.27 2.26 -2.30
CA THR A 248 -3.53 1.47 -1.08
C THR A 248 -4.89 1.81 -0.45
N THR A 249 -5.34 3.06 -0.54
CA THR A 249 -6.65 3.47 -0.01
C THR A 249 -7.78 3.04 -0.95
N VAL A 250 -7.55 3.05 -2.27
CA VAL A 250 -8.50 2.48 -3.25
C VAL A 250 -8.78 1.02 -2.89
N ASN A 251 -7.72 0.25 -2.69
CA ASN A 251 -7.80 -1.18 -2.38
C ASN A 251 -8.38 -1.45 -0.98
N LEU A 252 -8.15 -0.57 0.01
CA LEU A 252 -8.84 -0.65 1.30
C LEU A 252 -10.36 -0.53 1.13
N LEU A 253 -10.83 0.50 0.41
CA LEU A 253 -12.25 0.72 0.19
C LEU A 253 -12.87 -0.43 -0.60
N ASP A 254 -12.23 -0.82 -1.69
CA ASP A 254 -12.63 -1.91 -2.57
C ASP A 254 -12.81 -3.23 -1.80
N ASN A 255 -11.78 -3.65 -1.05
CA ASN A 255 -11.81 -4.89 -0.27
C ASN A 255 -12.83 -4.82 0.87
N ALA A 256 -12.91 -3.70 1.60
CA ALA A 256 -13.88 -3.56 2.69
C ALA A 256 -15.32 -3.64 2.18
N ILE A 257 -15.63 -2.98 1.04
CA ILE A 257 -16.95 -3.05 0.41
C ILE A 257 -17.23 -4.49 -0.06
N HIS A 258 -16.29 -5.12 -0.76
CA HIS A 258 -16.44 -6.51 -1.21
C HIS A 258 -16.71 -7.45 -0.03
N LEU A 259 -15.90 -7.41 1.02
CA LEU A 259 -16.03 -8.28 2.19
C LEU A 259 -17.38 -8.13 2.89
N LEU A 260 -17.84 -6.88 3.08
CA LEU A 260 -19.15 -6.60 3.70
C LEU A 260 -20.32 -7.05 2.81
N LEU A 261 -20.19 -6.97 1.49
CA LEU A 261 -21.21 -7.47 0.55
C LEU A 261 -21.21 -9.00 0.42
N ALA A 262 -20.05 -9.64 0.56
CA ALA A 262 -19.90 -11.09 0.54
C ALA A 262 -20.34 -11.75 1.86
N HIS A 263 -20.32 -11.00 2.98
CA HIS A 263 -20.68 -11.47 4.32
C HIS A 263 -21.79 -10.60 4.92
N PRO A 264 -23.06 -10.77 4.49
CA PRO A 264 -24.16 -9.91 4.90
C PRO A 264 -24.47 -9.98 6.41
N ASP A 265 -24.11 -11.07 7.08
CA ASP A 265 -24.17 -11.22 8.54
C ASP A 265 -23.18 -10.27 9.25
N GLN A 266 -21.97 -10.13 8.72
CA GLN A 266 -20.96 -9.21 9.25
C GLN A 266 -21.39 -7.75 9.03
N LEU A 267 -21.95 -7.42 7.86
CA LEU A 267 -22.55 -6.10 7.62
C LEU A 267 -23.73 -5.81 8.57
N ALA A 268 -24.54 -6.83 8.88
CA ALA A 268 -25.62 -6.70 9.87
C ALA A 268 -25.08 -6.45 11.29
N HIS A 269 -23.95 -7.05 11.68
CA HIS A 269 -23.28 -6.75 12.95
C HIS A 269 -22.85 -5.28 13.02
N VAL A 270 -22.27 -4.73 11.95
CA VAL A 270 -21.87 -3.32 11.88
C VAL A 270 -23.09 -2.40 11.96
N ARG A 271 -24.11 -2.64 11.12
CA ARG A 271 -25.35 -1.82 11.10
C ARG A 271 -26.15 -1.92 12.41
N GLY A 272 -26.12 -3.08 13.06
CA GLY A 272 -26.77 -3.32 14.34
C GLY A 272 -26.01 -2.81 15.56
N GLY A 273 -24.78 -2.32 15.38
CA GLY A 273 -23.93 -1.81 16.46
C GLY A 273 -23.28 -2.88 17.33
N ILE A 274 -23.26 -4.15 16.87
CA ILE A 274 -22.49 -5.23 17.51
C ILE A 274 -20.99 -4.99 17.29
N ALA A 275 -20.63 -4.51 16.10
CA ALA A 275 -19.30 -4.03 15.75
C ALA A 275 -19.40 -2.61 15.21
N SER A 276 -18.30 -1.85 15.26
CA SER A 276 -18.20 -0.52 14.66
C SER A 276 -17.71 -0.57 13.22
N TRP A 277 -17.81 0.56 12.51
CA TRP A 277 -17.14 0.71 11.21
C TRP A 277 -15.62 0.62 11.31
N ASP A 278 -15.03 1.11 12.42
CA ASP A 278 -13.60 0.96 12.67
C ASP A 278 -13.22 -0.52 12.81
N ASP A 279 -14.04 -1.34 13.47
CA ASP A 279 -13.79 -2.78 13.59
C ASP A 279 -13.81 -3.49 12.22
N ALA A 280 -14.73 -3.09 11.33
CA ALA A 280 -14.79 -3.61 9.97
C ALA A 280 -13.60 -3.18 9.12
N ILE A 281 -13.14 -1.93 9.29
CA ILE A 281 -11.95 -1.40 8.60
C ILE A 281 -10.69 -2.15 9.03
N GLU A 282 -10.45 -2.31 10.33
CA GLU A 282 -9.26 -3.02 10.82
C GLU A 282 -9.30 -4.51 10.43
N GLU A 283 -10.47 -5.16 10.44
CA GLU A 283 -10.58 -6.55 10.00
C GLU A 283 -10.36 -6.68 8.48
N ALA A 284 -10.87 -5.76 7.66
CA ALA A 284 -10.61 -5.73 6.22
C ALA A 284 -9.11 -5.52 5.93
N LEU A 285 -8.45 -4.61 6.64
CA LEU A 285 -7.00 -4.40 6.57
C LEU A 285 -6.21 -5.65 6.96
N ARG A 286 -6.67 -6.41 7.96
CA ARG A 286 -6.02 -7.65 8.39
C ARG A 286 -6.15 -8.74 7.32
N VAL A 287 -7.37 -9.03 6.88
CA VAL A 287 -7.66 -10.19 6.04
C VAL A 287 -7.37 -9.93 4.56
N GLU A 288 -7.51 -8.70 4.09
CA GLU A 288 -7.27 -8.25 2.72
C GLU A 288 -6.36 -7.01 2.70
N ALA A 289 -5.16 -7.14 3.29
CA ALA A 289 -4.17 -6.06 3.35
C ALA A 289 -3.95 -5.44 1.96
N PRO A 290 -4.16 -4.12 1.75
CA PRO A 290 -4.05 -3.48 0.44
C PRO A 290 -2.66 -3.60 -0.21
N VAL A 291 -1.63 -3.75 0.61
CA VAL A 291 -0.31 -4.17 0.20
C VAL A 291 -0.13 -5.63 0.63
N ALA A 292 -0.15 -6.57 -0.31
CA ALA A 292 0.03 -7.99 -0.06
C ALA A 292 1.49 -8.33 0.28
N SER A 293 2.43 -7.77 -0.48
CA SER A 293 3.87 -8.00 -0.31
C SER A 293 4.62 -6.68 -0.45
N LEU A 294 5.52 -6.36 0.47
CA LEU A 294 6.26 -5.09 0.44
C LEU A 294 7.76 -5.29 0.18
N PRO A 295 8.28 -4.88 -0.99
CA PRO A 295 9.70 -4.92 -1.33
C PRO A 295 10.48 -3.70 -0.77
N LEU A 296 11.82 -3.73 -0.79
CA LEU A 296 12.57 -4.80 -0.13
C LEU A 296 13.20 -4.24 1.14
N ARG A 297 13.61 -5.16 2.01
CA ARG A 297 14.54 -4.92 3.10
C ARG A 297 15.83 -5.69 2.84
N TYR A 298 16.89 -5.34 3.56
CA TYR A 298 18.22 -5.94 3.36
C TYR A 298 18.89 -6.23 4.69
N ALA A 299 19.48 -7.40 4.82
CA ALA A 299 20.24 -7.77 6.00
C ALA A 299 21.59 -7.03 6.03
N VAL A 300 21.83 -6.25 7.08
CA VAL A 300 23.09 -5.49 7.27
C VAL A 300 24.25 -6.42 7.66
N GLU A 301 23.93 -7.51 8.36
CA GLU A 301 24.80 -8.60 8.76
C GLU A 301 24.04 -9.93 8.68
N ASP A 302 24.71 -11.06 8.94
CA ASP A 302 24.04 -12.37 8.98
C ASP A 302 23.02 -12.41 10.13
N LEU A 303 21.77 -12.77 9.82
CA LEU A 303 20.66 -12.86 10.75
C LEU A 303 20.28 -14.33 10.96
N THR A 304 20.59 -14.87 12.13
CA THR A 304 20.15 -16.22 12.52
C THR A 304 18.69 -16.16 12.95
N MET A 305 17.78 -16.83 12.23
CA MET A 305 16.34 -16.65 12.45
C MET A 305 15.85 -17.09 13.84
N SER A 306 16.52 -18.06 14.48
CA SER A 306 16.22 -18.47 15.87
C SER A 306 16.36 -17.32 16.88
N ASP A 307 17.27 -16.37 16.66
CA ASP A 307 17.46 -15.20 17.54
C ASP A 307 16.23 -14.26 17.52
N PHE A 308 15.45 -14.34 16.45
CA PHE A 308 14.22 -13.61 16.26
C PHE A 308 12.98 -14.44 16.61
N GLY A 309 13.13 -15.66 17.15
CA GLY A 309 12.03 -16.59 17.40
C GLY A 309 11.50 -17.26 16.15
N GLY A 310 12.29 -17.28 15.07
CA GLY A 310 12.05 -18.05 13.86
C GLY A 310 12.69 -19.45 13.91
N PRO A 311 12.81 -20.12 12.75
CA PRO A 311 13.26 -21.50 12.67
C PRO A 311 14.76 -21.66 12.90
N ASP A 312 15.15 -22.78 13.51
CA ASP A 312 16.55 -23.17 13.66
C ASP A 312 17.21 -23.47 12.31
N GLY A 313 18.49 -23.12 12.18
CA GLY A 313 19.30 -23.44 11.00
C GLY A 313 19.05 -22.55 9.77
N VAL A 314 18.10 -21.63 9.81
CA VAL A 314 17.90 -20.61 8.76
C VAL A 314 18.70 -19.36 9.10
N VAL A 315 19.55 -18.92 8.16
CA VAL A 315 20.32 -17.68 8.25
C VAL A 315 20.06 -16.86 7.01
N ILE A 316 19.49 -15.66 7.20
CA ILE A 316 19.44 -14.64 6.15
C ILE A 316 20.82 -13.98 6.12
N ARG A 317 21.57 -14.13 5.03
CA ARG A 317 22.95 -13.67 4.96
C ARG A 317 23.01 -12.17 4.76
N ARG A 318 24.12 -11.57 5.18
CA ARG A 318 24.44 -10.18 4.89
C ARG A 318 24.24 -9.90 3.40
N GLY A 319 23.43 -8.89 3.11
CA GLY A 319 23.14 -8.46 1.75
C GLY A 319 21.93 -9.14 1.11
N ASP A 320 21.37 -10.17 1.74
CA ASP A 320 20.17 -10.82 1.24
C ASP A 320 18.99 -9.86 1.32
N ALA A 321 18.13 -9.91 0.29
CA ALA A 321 16.88 -9.20 0.27
C ALA A 321 15.82 -9.91 1.11
N ILE A 322 14.89 -9.14 1.68
CA ILE A 322 13.79 -9.60 2.51
C ILE A 322 12.50 -8.99 1.98
N LEU A 323 11.49 -9.82 1.75
CA LEU A 323 10.15 -9.44 1.34
C LEU A 323 9.20 -9.59 2.54
N ALA A 324 8.50 -8.51 2.90
CA ALA A 324 7.48 -8.58 3.94
C ALA A 324 6.16 -9.09 3.33
N ALA A 325 5.75 -10.32 3.63
CA ALA A 325 4.55 -10.95 3.07
C ALA A 325 3.33 -10.65 3.96
N TYR A 326 2.77 -9.45 3.85
CA TYR A 326 1.66 -8.99 4.69
C TYR A 326 0.35 -9.77 4.47
N ALA A 327 0.02 -10.18 3.25
CA ALA A 327 -1.14 -11.05 2.99
C ALA A 327 -0.97 -12.40 3.71
N ALA A 328 0.25 -12.94 3.72
CA ALA A 328 0.56 -14.17 4.44
C ALA A 328 0.46 -13.99 5.96
N ALA A 329 1.00 -12.89 6.47
CA ALA A 329 0.96 -12.54 7.89
C ALA A 329 -0.46 -12.25 8.37
N GLY A 330 -1.28 -11.58 7.56
CA GLY A 330 -2.65 -11.19 7.88
C GLY A 330 -3.59 -12.37 8.13
N ARG A 331 -3.32 -13.53 7.49
CA ARG A 331 -4.10 -14.78 7.65
C ARG A 331 -3.28 -15.91 8.29
N HIS A 332 -2.31 -15.57 9.14
CA HIS A 332 -1.45 -16.58 9.76
C HIS A 332 -2.16 -17.30 10.92
N PRO A 333 -2.30 -18.64 10.87
CA PRO A 333 -3.05 -19.38 11.89
C PRO A 333 -2.40 -19.32 13.28
N ASP A 334 -1.07 -19.32 13.37
CA ASP A 334 -0.38 -19.19 14.68
C ASP A 334 -0.71 -17.89 15.43
N LYS A 335 -1.17 -16.84 14.71
CA LYS A 335 -1.58 -15.58 15.34
C LYS A 335 -3.09 -15.50 15.53
N TYR A 336 -3.87 -15.84 14.51
CA TYR A 336 -5.32 -15.57 14.50
C TYR A 336 -6.20 -16.82 14.67
N GLY A 337 -5.62 -18.02 14.75
CA GLY A 337 -6.34 -19.29 14.88
C GLY A 337 -6.73 -19.92 13.54
N ASP A 338 -7.49 -21.01 13.59
CA ASP A 338 -7.90 -21.76 12.40
C ASP A 338 -8.84 -20.96 11.47
N ASP A 339 -9.53 -19.96 12.03
CA ASP A 339 -10.41 -19.01 11.32
C ASP A 339 -9.65 -17.79 10.76
N ALA A 340 -8.31 -17.82 10.71
CA ALA A 340 -7.51 -16.67 10.30
C ALA A 340 -7.85 -16.13 8.90
N ALA A 341 -8.38 -16.96 8.01
CA ALA A 341 -8.81 -16.57 6.67
C ALA A 341 -10.24 -15.99 6.62
N ASP A 342 -11.02 -16.16 7.69
CA ASP A 342 -12.40 -15.69 7.76
C ASP A 342 -12.43 -14.19 8.06
N PHE A 343 -13.43 -13.51 7.51
CA PHE A 343 -13.71 -12.11 7.80
C PHE A 343 -14.70 -12.02 8.97
N ASP A 344 -14.20 -11.66 10.15
CA ASP A 344 -15.01 -11.49 11.36
C ASP A 344 -14.81 -10.10 11.98
N VAL A 345 -15.81 -9.23 11.77
CA VAL A 345 -15.76 -7.85 12.31
C VAL A 345 -15.79 -7.83 13.84
N SER A 346 -16.20 -8.91 14.49
CA SER A 346 -16.26 -9.03 15.95
C SER A 346 -14.97 -9.55 16.59
N ARG A 347 -13.95 -9.91 15.78
CA ARG A 347 -12.66 -10.40 16.28
C ARG A 347 -12.06 -9.47 17.33
N ALA A 348 -11.73 -10.01 18.49
CA ALA A 348 -11.23 -9.20 19.61
C ALA A 348 -9.80 -8.66 19.38
N ASP A 349 -8.92 -9.46 18.77
CA ASP A 349 -7.58 -9.02 18.38
C ASP A 349 -7.63 -8.34 17.01
N LYS A 350 -7.43 -7.01 17.01
CA LYS A 350 -7.39 -6.17 15.81
C LYS A 350 -5.96 -5.90 15.33
N GLU A 351 -4.95 -6.46 15.99
CA GLU A 351 -3.56 -6.15 15.65
C GLU A 351 -3.17 -6.80 14.33
N HIS A 352 -2.77 -6.00 13.34
CA HIS A 352 -2.34 -6.47 12.02
C HIS A 352 -1.13 -5.70 11.49
N LEU A 353 -0.59 -6.14 10.35
CA LEU A 353 0.61 -5.56 9.72
C LEU A 353 0.35 -4.79 8.43
N ALA A 354 -0.91 -4.54 8.04
CA ALA A 354 -1.26 -3.81 6.82
C ALA A 354 -0.59 -2.42 6.68
N PHE A 355 -0.30 -1.74 7.80
CA PHE A 355 0.42 -0.46 7.82
C PHE A 355 1.93 -0.59 8.08
N GLY A 356 2.46 -1.81 8.04
CA GLY A 356 3.81 -2.14 8.49
C GLY A 356 3.99 -1.99 10.00
N HIS A 357 5.25 -1.95 10.42
CA HIS A 357 5.63 -1.85 11.84
C HIS A 357 6.99 -1.14 11.98
N GLY A 358 7.28 -0.65 13.19
CA GLY A 358 8.55 0.01 13.51
C GLY A 358 8.71 1.39 12.88
N VAL A 359 9.97 1.79 12.61
CA VAL A 359 10.29 3.16 12.18
C VAL A 359 9.69 3.55 10.82
N HIS A 360 9.36 2.57 9.98
CA HIS A 360 8.68 2.76 8.70
C HIS A 360 7.16 2.53 8.79
N PHE A 361 6.56 2.55 9.99
CA PHE A 361 5.10 2.52 10.11
C PHE A 361 4.45 3.60 9.23
N CYS A 362 3.37 3.22 8.55
CA CYS A 362 2.73 4.04 7.53
C CYS A 362 2.39 5.44 8.07
N LEU A 363 2.94 6.47 7.43
CA LEU A 363 2.69 7.86 7.80
C LEU A 363 1.23 8.26 7.51
N GLY A 364 0.67 7.73 6.42
CA GLY A 364 -0.70 8.01 5.96
C GLY A 364 -1.80 7.21 6.66
N ALA A 365 -1.46 6.34 7.61
CA ALA A 365 -2.45 5.44 8.25
C ALA A 365 -3.65 6.20 8.89
N PRO A 366 -3.49 7.37 9.53
CA PRO A 366 -4.63 8.13 10.03
C PRO A 366 -5.55 8.65 8.91
N LEU A 367 -5.00 9.07 7.78
CA LEU A 367 -5.76 9.59 6.64
C LEU A 367 -6.54 8.47 5.94
N GLY A 368 -5.89 7.33 5.65
CA GLY A 368 -6.58 6.19 5.03
C GLY A 368 -7.73 5.66 5.88
N ARG A 369 -7.57 5.62 7.21
CA ARG A 369 -8.65 5.29 8.15
C ARG A 369 -9.77 6.34 8.15
N LEU A 370 -9.43 7.63 8.11
CA LEU A 370 -10.41 8.71 8.05
C LEU A 370 -11.27 8.60 6.78
N GLU A 371 -10.65 8.38 5.62
CA GLU A 371 -11.34 8.18 4.35
C GLU A 371 -12.30 6.99 4.42
N ALA A 372 -11.83 5.82 4.89
CA ALA A 372 -12.69 4.65 5.02
C ALA A 372 -13.83 4.85 6.03
N ARG A 373 -13.57 5.51 7.17
CA ARG A 373 -14.57 5.80 8.21
C ARG A 373 -15.69 6.72 7.72
N ILE A 374 -15.39 7.60 6.76
CA ILE A 374 -16.41 8.47 6.14
C ILE A 374 -17.11 7.74 4.99
N ALA A 375 -16.33 7.11 4.11
CA ALA A 375 -16.81 6.55 2.85
C ALA A 375 -17.72 5.34 3.05
N LEU A 376 -17.34 4.40 3.92
CA LEU A 376 -18.06 3.14 4.10
C LEU A 376 -19.47 3.34 4.66
N PRO A 377 -19.68 3.99 5.83
CA PRO A 377 -21.03 4.25 6.32
C PRO A 377 -21.86 5.05 5.30
N ALA A 378 -21.29 6.11 4.71
CA ALA A 378 -22.02 6.94 3.75
C ALA A 378 -22.52 6.14 2.53
N LEU A 379 -21.71 5.21 2.00
CA LEU A 379 -22.08 4.32 0.90
C LEU A 379 -23.22 3.38 1.30
N PHE A 380 -23.06 2.67 2.43
CA PHE A 380 -24.02 1.67 2.88
C PHE A 380 -25.32 2.26 3.42
N ASP A 381 -25.31 3.50 3.92
CA ASP A 381 -26.50 4.25 4.32
C ASP A 381 -27.25 4.78 3.09
N ARG A 382 -26.52 5.24 2.06
CA ARG A 382 -27.13 5.72 0.81
C ARG A 382 -27.75 4.60 0.00
N PHE A 383 -27.11 3.42 -0.04
CA PHE A 383 -27.54 2.27 -0.83
C PHE A 383 -27.78 1.04 0.07
N PRO A 384 -28.91 0.98 0.79
CA PRO A 384 -29.16 -0.06 1.77
C PRO A 384 -29.25 -1.49 1.18
N GLY A 385 -29.71 -1.63 -0.07
CA GLY A 385 -29.76 -2.88 -0.81
C GLY A 385 -28.64 -3.05 -1.84
N LEU A 386 -27.50 -2.38 -1.62
CA LEU A 386 -26.25 -2.60 -2.36
C LEU A 386 -25.87 -4.10 -2.33
N ARG A 387 -25.51 -4.63 -3.50
CA ARG A 387 -25.09 -6.03 -3.66
C ARG A 387 -24.18 -6.22 -4.87
N LEU A 388 -23.29 -7.21 -4.82
CA LEU A 388 -22.46 -7.58 -5.97
C LEU A 388 -23.33 -7.97 -7.18
N ALA A 389 -22.87 -7.61 -8.38
CA ALA A 389 -23.49 -7.99 -9.64
C ALA A 389 -22.93 -9.30 -10.21
N VAL A 390 -21.80 -9.77 -9.67
CA VAL A 390 -21.11 -11.02 -10.03
C VAL A 390 -20.75 -11.80 -8.76
N LYS A 391 -20.37 -13.08 -8.88
CA LYS A 391 -19.84 -13.82 -7.73
C LYS A 391 -18.45 -13.30 -7.38
N SER A 392 -18.05 -13.41 -6.11
CA SER A 392 -16.70 -13.02 -5.67
C SER A 392 -15.59 -13.75 -6.44
N THR A 393 -15.82 -14.99 -6.86
CA THR A 393 -14.85 -15.77 -7.67
C THR A 393 -14.69 -15.27 -9.11
N GLU A 394 -15.54 -14.35 -9.56
CA GLU A 394 -15.46 -13.73 -10.89
C GLU A 394 -14.77 -12.36 -10.85
N LEU A 395 -14.43 -11.85 -9.65
CA LEU A 395 -13.65 -10.63 -9.52
C LEU A 395 -12.19 -10.93 -9.84
N GLU A 396 -11.64 -10.19 -10.80
CA GLU A 396 -10.24 -10.35 -11.20
C GLU A 396 -9.34 -9.47 -10.31
N PRO A 397 -8.22 -9.99 -9.79
CA PRO A 397 -7.26 -9.18 -9.05
C PRO A 397 -6.56 -8.18 -9.97
N VAL A 398 -6.11 -7.06 -9.40
CA VAL A 398 -5.18 -6.15 -10.10
C VAL A 398 -3.90 -6.89 -10.49
N ASP A 399 -3.25 -6.46 -11.57
CA ASP A 399 -2.03 -7.11 -12.11
C ASP A 399 -0.79 -6.79 -11.24
N SER A 400 -0.82 -7.22 -9.99
CA SER A 400 0.21 -6.91 -9.00
C SER A 400 0.30 -7.96 -7.89
N PHE A 401 1.49 -8.44 -7.56
CA PHE A 401 1.70 -9.21 -6.32
C PHE A 401 1.92 -8.30 -5.09
N ILE A 402 2.08 -6.99 -5.32
CA ILE A 402 2.26 -5.98 -4.27
C ILE A 402 0.91 -5.41 -3.87
N SER A 403 0.09 -4.96 -4.83
CA SER A 403 -1.26 -4.45 -4.57
C SER A 403 -2.26 -5.59 -4.45
N ASN A 404 -3.21 -5.45 -3.53
CA ASN A 404 -4.27 -6.42 -3.31
C ASN A 404 -5.64 -5.74 -3.41
N GLY A 405 -6.32 -5.95 -4.52
CA GLY A 405 -7.68 -5.46 -4.78
C GLY A 405 -8.16 -5.95 -6.13
N HIS A 406 -9.38 -5.57 -6.52
CA HIS A 406 -9.99 -6.04 -7.76
C HIS A 406 -9.78 -5.05 -8.90
N ARG A 407 -9.82 -5.52 -10.17
CA ARG A 407 -9.80 -4.63 -11.36
C ARG A 407 -11.10 -3.84 -11.51
N THR A 408 -12.22 -4.43 -11.09
CA THR A 408 -13.55 -3.84 -11.11
C THR A 408 -14.35 -4.36 -9.92
N LEU A 409 -15.29 -3.56 -9.42
CA LEU A 409 -16.21 -3.97 -8.36
C LEU A 409 -17.67 -3.71 -8.81
N PRO A 410 -18.22 -4.59 -9.67
CA PRO A 410 -19.53 -4.40 -10.25
C PRO A 410 -20.65 -4.70 -9.23
N VAL A 411 -21.56 -3.74 -9.05
CA VAL A 411 -22.66 -3.81 -8.08
C VAL A 411 -23.99 -3.37 -8.68
N HIS A 412 -25.07 -3.73 -7.99
CA HIS A 412 -26.36 -3.06 -8.12
C HIS A 412 -26.66 -2.26 -6.86
N LEU A 413 -27.20 -1.05 -7.02
CA LEU A 413 -27.41 -0.07 -5.94
C LEU A 413 -28.73 -0.22 -5.16
N SER A 414 -29.53 -1.26 -5.44
CA SER A 414 -30.98 -1.32 -5.18
C SER A 414 -31.48 -0.76 -3.84
#